data_AF-A0A494SXZ2-F1
#
_entry.id   AF-A0A494SXZ2-F1
#
_cell.length_a   1.000
_cell.length_b   1.000
_cell.length_c   1.000
_cell.angle_alpha   90.00
_cell.angle_beta   90.00
_cell.angle_gamma   90.00
#
_symmetry.space_group_name_H-M   'P 1'
#
loop_
_entity.id
_entity.type
_entity.pdbx_description
1 polymer ?
#
loop_
_entity_poly.entity_id
_entity_poly.type
_entity_poly.pdbx_seq_one_letter_code
_entity_poly.pdbx_strand_id
1 'polypeptide(L)'
;MTVRRILAGAVALATSLVIGVLAFLLSPVAPAISGVVFALCALPVGIGLGWVVFVAPATTADITEDDVESRWLNSALSGTATDLVVVMGLSLTAVSITRVDLSPTLLLTSLLVVAFGSCTLRYALQRYRTLSA
;
A
#
# COMPACT_ATOMS: atom_id res chain seq x y z
N MET A 1 -14.71 19.35 -15.43
CA MET A 1 -14.35 18.59 -14.21
C MET A 1 -14.79 17.12 -14.25
N THR A 2 -15.95 16.81 -14.82
CA THR A 2 -16.48 15.42 -14.96
C THR A 2 -15.61 14.52 -15.83
N VAL A 3 -15.15 15.00 -17.00
CA VAL A 3 -14.29 14.22 -17.92
C VAL A 3 -12.98 13.76 -17.25
N ARG A 4 -12.31 14.64 -16.50
CA ARG A 4 -11.08 14.32 -15.75
C ARG A 4 -11.30 13.21 -14.72
N ARG A 5 -12.46 13.19 -14.05
CA ARG A 5 -12.83 12.12 -13.09
C ARG A 5 -13.15 10.80 -13.78
N ILE A 6 -13.78 10.84 -14.96
CA ILE A 6 -14.03 9.65 -15.78
C ILE A 6 -12.71 9.03 -16.24
N LEU A 7 -11.75 9.85 -16.69
CA LEU A 7 -10.41 9.38 -17.07
C LEU A 7 -9.67 8.77 -15.87
N ALA A 8 -9.73 9.38 -14.68
CA ALA A 8 -9.18 8.80 -13.46
C ALA A 8 -9.78 7.42 -13.13
N GLY A 9 -11.11 7.29 -13.24
CA GLY A 9 -11.79 6.00 -13.06
C GLY A 9 -11.40 4.96 -14.11
N ALA A 10 -11.23 5.39 -15.37
CA ALA A 10 -10.80 4.51 -16.46
C ALA A 10 -9.38 3.97 -16.22
N VAL A 11 -8.46 4.80 -15.73
CA VAL A 11 -7.10 4.39 -15.35
C VAL A 11 -7.16 3.36 -14.23
N ALA A 12 -7.97 3.59 -13.20
CA ALA A 12 -8.11 2.68 -12.08
C ALA A 12 -8.59 1.29 -12.53
N LEU A 13 -9.61 1.26 -13.40
CA LEU A 13 -10.15 0.04 -13.98
C LEU A 13 -9.11 -0.63 -14.89
N ALA A 14 -8.40 0.13 -15.72
CA ALA A 14 -7.37 -0.41 -16.61
C ALA A 14 -6.23 -1.06 -15.81
N THR A 15 -5.70 -0.39 -14.78
CA THR A 15 -4.62 -0.95 -13.94
C THR A 15 -5.08 -2.20 -13.19
N SER A 16 -6.30 -2.17 -12.64
CA SER A 16 -6.87 -3.33 -11.93
C SER A 16 -7.07 -4.51 -12.87
N LEU A 17 -7.59 -4.26 -14.08
CA LEU A 17 -7.82 -5.28 -15.09
C LEU A 17 -6.50 -5.89 -15.57
N VAL A 18 -5.48 -5.07 -15.86
CA VAL A 18 -4.16 -5.55 -16.30
C VAL A 18 -3.55 -6.47 -15.25
N ILE A 19 -3.56 -6.05 -13.98
CA ILE A 19 -2.98 -6.84 -12.88
C ILE A 19 -3.80 -8.13 -12.64
N GLY A 20 -5.13 -8.05 -12.72
CA GLY A 20 -6.01 -9.22 -12.61
C GLY A 20 -5.82 -10.22 -13.73
N VAL A 21 -5.70 -9.76 -14.99
CA VAL A 21 -5.46 -10.64 -16.14
C VAL A 21 -4.09 -11.29 -16.05
N LEU A 22 -3.06 -10.54 -15.66
CA LEU A 22 -1.73 -11.12 -15.42
C LEU A 22 -1.78 -12.21 -14.34
N ALA A 23 -2.45 -11.94 -13.22
CA ALA A 23 -2.61 -12.92 -12.14
C ALA A 23 -3.42 -14.15 -12.58
N PHE A 24 -4.43 -13.98 -13.45
CA PHE A 24 -5.18 -15.08 -14.04
C PHE A 24 -4.29 -15.96 -14.94
N LEU A 25 -3.51 -15.34 -15.83
CA LEU A 25 -2.67 -16.07 -16.79
C LEU A 25 -1.47 -16.77 -16.13
N LEU A 26 -0.96 -16.21 -15.03
CA LEU A 26 0.23 -16.71 -14.34
C LEU A 26 -0.08 -17.69 -13.20
N SER A 27 -1.35 -17.85 -12.79
CA SER A 27 -1.72 -18.70 -11.66
C SER A 27 -1.97 -20.14 -12.09
N PRO A 28 -1.17 -21.12 -11.62
CA PRO A 28 -1.27 -22.51 -12.04
C PRO A 28 -2.36 -23.32 -11.30
N VAL A 29 -2.87 -22.82 -10.16
CA VAL A 29 -3.79 -23.58 -9.29
C VAL A 29 -5.22 -23.04 -9.35
N ALA A 30 -5.40 -21.72 -9.30
CA ALA A 30 -6.71 -21.09 -9.20
C ALA A 30 -6.75 -19.77 -9.96
N PRO A 31 -6.70 -19.80 -11.31
CA PRO A 31 -6.52 -18.61 -12.13
C PRO A 31 -7.63 -17.57 -11.93
N ALA A 32 -8.90 -18.01 -11.84
CA ALA A 32 -10.03 -17.12 -11.60
C ALA A 32 -9.94 -16.40 -10.23
N ILE A 33 -9.60 -17.11 -9.16
CA ILE A 33 -9.52 -16.55 -7.81
C ILE A 33 -8.33 -15.59 -7.72
N SER A 34 -7.17 -15.99 -8.24
CA SER A 34 -5.99 -15.12 -8.31
C SER A 34 -6.29 -13.84 -9.08
N GLY A 35 -6.91 -13.94 -10.25
CA GLY A 35 -7.28 -12.76 -11.04
C GLY A 35 -8.16 -11.77 -10.28
N VAL A 36 -9.19 -12.26 -9.59
CA VAL A 36 -10.11 -11.41 -8.81
C VAL A 36 -9.40 -10.77 -7.61
N VAL A 37 -8.66 -11.55 -6.82
CA VAL A 37 -7.97 -11.04 -5.62
C VAL A 37 -6.96 -9.97 -6.00
N PHE A 38 -6.12 -10.23 -7.00
CA PHE A 38 -5.11 -9.26 -7.44
C PHE A 38 -5.72 -8.03 -8.11
N ALA A 39 -6.82 -8.17 -8.87
CA ALA A 39 -7.56 -7.03 -9.40
C ALA A 39 -8.11 -6.13 -8.28
N LEU A 40 -8.71 -6.73 -7.24
CA LEU A 40 -9.22 -5.99 -6.08
C LEU A 40 -8.10 -5.30 -5.30
N CYS A 41 -6.97 -5.97 -5.08
CA CYS A 41 -5.79 -5.38 -4.44
C CYS A 41 -5.17 -4.24 -5.25
N ALA A 42 -5.28 -4.28 -6.59
CA ALA A 42 -4.77 -3.25 -7.48
C ALA A 42 -5.69 -2.01 -7.61
N LEU A 43 -6.97 -2.13 -7.30
CA LEU A 43 -7.94 -1.03 -7.45
C LEU A 43 -7.54 0.24 -6.67
N PRO A 44 -7.17 0.19 -5.38
CA PRO A 44 -6.79 1.39 -4.64
C PRO A 44 -5.60 2.13 -5.27
N VAL A 45 -4.60 1.37 -5.75
CA VAL A 45 -3.42 1.92 -6.42
C VAL A 45 -3.82 2.58 -7.74
N GLY A 46 -4.67 1.92 -8.53
CA GLY A 46 -5.21 2.45 -9.76
C GLY A 46 -6.02 3.74 -9.59
N ILE A 47 -6.86 3.79 -8.55
CA ILE A 47 -7.62 5.00 -8.18
C ILE A 47 -6.66 6.13 -7.83
N GLY A 48 -5.62 5.85 -7.03
CA GLY A 48 -4.59 6.83 -6.69
C GLY A 48 -3.87 7.37 -7.93
N LEU A 49 -3.41 6.49 -8.83
CA LEU A 49 -2.74 6.87 -10.06
C LEU A 49 -3.63 7.71 -10.98
N GLY A 50 -4.86 7.26 -11.22
CA GLY A 50 -5.82 7.99 -12.04
C GLY A 50 -6.13 9.37 -11.46
N TRP A 51 -6.27 9.46 -10.14
CA TRP A 51 -6.49 10.73 -9.46
C TRP A 51 -5.28 11.66 -9.58
N VAL A 52 -4.06 11.17 -9.35
CA VAL A 52 -2.84 11.99 -9.47
C VAL A 52 -2.65 12.54 -10.88
N VAL A 53 -2.82 11.69 -11.90
CA VAL A 53 -2.57 12.11 -13.29
C VAL A 53 -3.65 13.05 -13.80
N PHE A 54 -4.92 12.77 -13.50
CA PHE A 54 -6.03 13.46 -14.15
C PHE A 54 -6.78 14.43 -13.26
N VAL A 55 -6.75 14.31 -11.93
CA VAL A 55 -7.59 15.12 -11.03
C VAL A 55 -6.77 16.02 -10.13
N ALA A 56 -5.59 15.60 -9.70
CA ALA A 56 -4.74 16.38 -8.83
C ALA A 56 -4.52 17.78 -9.45
N PRO A 57 -4.64 18.84 -8.63
CA PRO A 57 -4.22 20.17 -9.06
C PRO A 57 -2.75 20.09 -9.48
N ALA A 58 -2.39 20.74 -10.59
CA ALA A 58 -0.98 21.00 -10.86
C ALA A 58 -0.50 21.97 -9.77
N THR A 59 0.04 21.42 -8.69
CA THR A 59 0.63 22.19 -7.60
C THR A 59 1.87 22.87 -8.15
N THR A 60 1.73 24.12 -8.55
CA THR A 60 2.86 25.06 -8.74
C THR A 60 3.27 25.69 -7.40
N ALA A 61 2.76 25.20 -6.27
CA ALA A 61 3.23 25.60 -4.96
C ALA A 61 4.63 25.01 -4.77
N ASP A 62 5.60 25.87 -4.45
CA ASP A 62 6.93 25.47 -4.00
C ASP A 62 6.80 24.27 -3.08
N ILE A 63 7.36 23.12 -3.48
CA ILE A 63 7.50 21.96 -2.61
C ILE A 63 8.56 22.34 -1.59
N THR A 64 8.18 23.16 -0.61
CA THR A 64 9.02 23.41 0.55
C THR A 64 8.98 22.13 1.38
N GLU A 65 10.14 21.67 1.84
CA GLU A 65 10.33 20.48 2.68
C GLU A 65 9.49 20.51 3.99
N ASP A 66 8.82 21.62 4.25
CA ASP A 66 7.94 21.92 5.38
C ASP A 66 6.44 21.64 5.18
N ASP A 67 6.03 21.01 4.08
CA ASP A 67 4.63 20.61 3.93
C ASP A 67 4.19 19.67 5.08
N VAL A 68 3.03 19.97 5.66
CA VAL A 68 2.51 19.28 6.85
C VAL A 68 2.29 17.80 6.54
N GLU A 69 1.83 17.48 5.32
CA GLU A 69 1.63 16.10 4.88
C GLU A 69 2.94 15.35 4.71
N SER A 70 3.97 16.00 4.15
CA SER A 70 5.32 15.44 4.05
C SER A 70 5.92 15.14 5.44
N ARG A 71 5.69 16.02 6.42
CA ARG A 71 6.10 15.76 7.81
C ARG A 71 5.38 14.57 8.44
N TRP A 72 4.07 14.44 8.22
CA TRP A 72 3.32 13.27 8.71
C TRP A 72 3.81 11.98 8.08
N LEU A 73 4.06 11.98 6.78
CA LEU A 73 4.53 10.79 6.07
C LEU A 73 5.94 10.40 6.51
N ASN A 74 6.88 11.35 6.56
CA ASN A 74 8.25 11.09 7.02
C ASN A 74 8.29 10.61 8.47
N SER A 75 7.45 11.17 9.33
CA SER A 75 7.32 10.72 10.71
C SER A 75 6.67 9.34 10.82
N ALA A 76 5.69 9.01 9.97
CA ALA A 76 5.09 7.69 9.92
C ALA A 76 6.10 6.62 9.45
N LEU A 77 6.89 6.94 8.42
CA LEU A 77 7.90 6.04 7.82
C LEU A 77 9.10 5.80 8.73
N SER A 78 9.59 6.81 9.44
CA SER A 78 10.81 6.71 10.24
C SER A 78 10.75 5.64 11.33
N GLY A 79 9.57 5.39 11.89
CA GLY A 79 9.39 4.32 12.88
C GLY A 79 9.13 2.94 12.27
N THR A 80 8.78 2.83 10.98
CA THR A 80 8.30 1.55 10.41
C THR A 80 9.43 0.54 10.27
N ALA A 81 10.66 1.00 10.00
CA ALA A 81 11.83 0.13 9.97
C ALA A 81 12.06 -0.56 11.34
N THR A 82 11.98 0.20 12.43
CA THR A 82 12.15 -0.35 13.79
C THR A 82 11.07 -1.37 14.12
N ASP A 83 9.80 -1.08 13.82
CA ASP A 83 8.70 -2.04 14.02
C ASP A 83 8.95 -3.35 13.26
N LEU A 84 9.39 -3.26 12.01
CA LEU A 84 9.69 -4.45 11.21
C LEU A 84 10.84 -5.24 11.81
N VAL A 85 11.93 -4.59 12.25
CA VAL A 85 13.04 -5.28 12.91
C VAL A 85 12.58 -6.02 14.17
N VAL A 86 11.74 -5.38 15.00
CA VAL A 86 11.19 -6.00 16.21
C VAL A 86 10.29 -7.19 15.86
N VAL A 87 9.35 -7.02 14.93
CA VAL A 87 8.42 -8.08 14.53
C VAL A 87 9.16 -9.25 13.87
N MET A 88 10.13 -8.98 13.00
CA MET A 88 10.97 -10.00 12.39
C MET A 88 11.79 -10.76 13.44
N GLY A 89 12.41 -10.06 14.38
CA GLY A 89 13.20 -10.70 15.46
C GLY A 89 12.36 -11.60 16.35
N LEU A 90 11.16 -11.15 16.74
CA LEU A 90 10.22 -11.95 17.53
C LEU A 90 9.69 -13.16 16.73
N SER A 91 9.32 -12.94 15.46
CA SER A 91 8.84 -14.00 14.58
C SER A 91 9.93 -15.06 14.36
N LEU A 92 11.17 -14.63 14.13
CA LEU A 92 12.32 -15.52 13.96
C LEU A 92 12.60 -16.33 15.23
N THR A 93 12.49 -15.71 16.40
CA THR A 93 12.62 -16.42 17.69
C THR A 93 11.54 -17.50 17.85
N ALA A 94 10.29 -17.18 17.53
CA ALA A 94 9.18 -18.13 17.59
C ALA A 94 9.37 -19.30 16.61
N VAL A 95 9.80 -19.02 15.37
CA VAL A 95 10.11 -20.03 14.36
C VAL A 95 11.26 -20.93 14.80
N SER A 96 12.30 -20.36 15.41
CA SER A 96 13.45 -21.11 15.94
C SER A 96 13.04 -22.14 17.02
N ILE A 97 12.13 -21.74 17.92
CA ILE A 97 11.62 -22.62 19.00
C ILE A 97 10.70 -23.70 18.43
N THR A 98 9.75 -23.29 17.58
CA THR A 98 8.70 -24.19 17.07
C THR A 98 9.17 -25.07 15.92
N ARG A 99 10.29 -24.73 15.28
CA ARG A 99 10.84 -25.38 14.07
C ARG A 99 9.82 -25.52 12.94
N VAL A 100 8.87 -24.59 12.87
CA VAL A 100 7.86 -24.56 11.81
C VAL A 100 8.53 -24.15 10.50
N ASP A 101 8.28 -24.93 9.45
CA ASP A 101 8.68 -24.57 8.09
C ASP A 101 7.65 -23.60 7.49
N LEU A 102 8.07 -22.36 7.26
CA LEU A 102 7.23 -21.29 6.74
C LEU A 102 7.62 -20.98 5.29
N SER A 103 6.61 -20.90 4.41
CA SER A 103 6.87 -20.52 3.03
C SER A 103 7.41 -19.08 2.93
N PRO A 104 8.41 -18.81 2.08
CA PRO A 104 8.94 -17.46 1.88
C PRO A 104 7.86 -16.45 1.47
N THR A 105 6.86 -16.89 0.69
CA THR A 105 5.71 -16.08 0.28
C THR A 105 4.91 -15.60 1.49
N LEU A 106 4.67 -16.47 2.48
CA LEU A 106 3.93 -16.10 3.68
C LEU A 106 4.72 -15.10 4.52
N LEU A 107 6.05 -15.26 4.63
CA LEU A 107 6.93 -14.34 5.34
C LEU A 107 6.97 -12.95 4.69
N LEU A 108 7.12 -12.87 3.36
CA LEU A 108 7.16 -11.58 2.65
C LEU A 108 5.79 -10.89 2.68
N THR A 109 4.71 -11.65 2.57
CA THR A 109 3.34 -11.10 2.63
C THR A 109 3.06 -10.54 4.03
N SER A 110 3.40 -11.27 5.09
CA SER A 110 3.21 -10.79 6.47
C SER A 110 4.06 -9.56 6.75
N LEU A 111 5.30 -9.53 6.27
CA LEU A 111 6.19 -8.38 6.40
C LEU A 111 5.59 -7.12 5.75
N LEU A 112 5.07 -7.23 4.52
CA LEU A 112 4.43 -6.11 3.83
C LEU A 112 3.17 -5.64 4.57
N VAL A 113 2.32 -6.56 5.04
CA VAL A 113 1.11 -6.21 5.79
C VAL A 113 1.46 -5.45 7.08
N VAL A 114 2.49 -5.89 7.81
CA VAL A 114 2.95 -5.21 9.02
C VAL A 114 3.54 -3.84 8.69
N ALA A 115 4.33 -3.72 7.61
CA ALA A 115 4.93 -2.47 7.18
C ALA A 115 3.87 -1.42 6.83
N PHE A 116 2.92 -1.80 5.97
CA PHE A 116 1.82 -0.92 5.57
C PHE A 116 0.89 -0.60 6.74
N GLY A 117 0.58 -1.59 7.58
CA GLY A 117 -0.25 -1.38 8.77
C GLY A 117 0.38 -0.38 9.75
N SER A 118 1.66 -0.57 10.08
CA SER A 118 2.42 0.33 10.95
C SER A 118 2.46 1.76 10.41
N CYS A 119 2.85 1.92 9.13
CA CYS A 119 2.93 3.25 8.50
C CYS A 119 1.55 3.93 8.43
N THR A 120 0.52 3.22 7.97
CA THR A 120 -0.83 3.78 7.76
C THR A 120 -1.45 4.20 9.09
N LEU A 121 -1.31 3.38 10.14
CA LEU A 121 -1.85 3.69 11.46
C LEU A 121 -1.19 4.93 12.05
N ARG A 122 0.15 5.05 11.95
CA ARG A 122 0.85 6.24 12.46
C ARG A 122 0.50 7.49 11.68
N TYR A 123 0.43 7.41 10.37
CA TYR A 123 -0.01 8.53 9.53
C TYR A 123 -1.42 8.99 9.93
N ALA A 124 -2.37 8.05 10.06
CA ALA A 124 -3.75 8.37 10.45
C ALA A 124 -3.83 9.01 11.85
N LEU A 125 -3.06 8.51 12.82
CA LEU A 125 -3.03 9.07 14.18
C LEU A 125 -2.42 10.49 14.21
N GLN A 126 -1.35 10.73 13.46
CA GLN A 126 -0.72 12.05 13.39
C GLN A 126 -1.64 13.07 12.72
N ARG A 127 -2.29 12.66 11.63
CA ARG A 127 -3.31 13.47 10.96
C ARG A 127 -4.48 13.76 11.88
N TYR A 128 -4.97 12.77 12.63
CA TYR A 128 -6.07 12.97 13.58
C TYR A 128 -5.69 13.98 14.68
N ARG A 129 -4.52 13.81 15.31
CA ARG A 129 -4.04 14.68 16.40
C ARG A 129 -3.86 16.13 15.97
N THR A 130 -3.36 16.35 14.76
CA THR A 130 -3.14 17.70 14.23
C THR A 130 -4.42 18.41 13.80
N LEU A 131 -5.44 17.66 13.37
CA LEU A 131 -6.76 18.23 13.05
C LEU A 131 -7.64 18.45 14.30
N SER A 132 -7.35 17.77 15.41
CA SER A 132 -8.06 17.91 16.68
C SER A 132 -7.45 18.94 17.65
N ALA A 133 -6.29 19.50 17.30
CA ALA A 133 -5.58 20.51 18.09
C ALA A 133 -5.93 21.91 17.58
#